data_AF-A0A9N8D9Y0-F1
#
_entry.id   AF-A0A9N8D9Y0-F1
#
_cell.length_a   1.000
_cell.length_b   1.000
_cell.length_c   1.000
_cell.angle_alpha   90.00
_cell.angle_beta   90.00
_cell.angle_gamma   90.00
#
_symmetry.space_group_name_H-M   'P 1'
#
loop_
_entity.id
_entity.type
_entity.pdbx_description
1 polymer ?
#
loop_
_entity_poly.entity_id
_entity_poly.type
_entity_poly.pdbx_seq_one_letter_code
_entity_poly.pdbx_strand_id
1 'polypeptide(L)'
;MMVPWSDLVPIPDQYKKAGCLVEDTALRGITLEKLEELLDLIRQVLDAGYEITDRFSGETVNLDSINLYHIDEHFVKPLTEKEQCSFAELVSTERVTKPPIFMVSHYWGTSLVDTIRMLKLHRHASFSIWDARTERWKCRRNRTYSVWICAFSNRQHSLDQEGIDTPTYMQTPFARVISSEHCLGTVMLLDEIKATPLQRSWCIFEAFVSIAKTTHKRKRHRLDIATIIPEGSYRSGNNRSNLRCAGILSETHLLSFSGGDRLGFRTTDHPDPRNFPDDEGTRICKPGSFPVEVALRGMQVNILDAQATQPVDQERIRMWVGSNANQVNQTLREKFLSVALQGSCKTCDPTILTRTLELACSRFSRQVVIDTLHDLQVAVILFNKRNEADLESAQCTKALVDIGWNPNKPMKPEMLLGSTLCMAIRREQYETTRVLLDAGADPNILRPSELFLIVCATLGDDFPQEIETILCEKVGILKKCVVGCLFGCLPCTMCCMFCGHYCSLLNPCYARNNFRSLIRSYDDD
;
A
#
# COMPACT_ATOMS: atom_id res chain seq x y z
N MET A 1 9.59 -45.10 5.44
CA MET A 1 8.79 -44.22 6.33
C MET A 1 9.70 -43.09 6.74
N MET A 2 9.29 -41.84 6.53
CA MET A 2 10.03 -40.70 7.08
C MET A 2 9.91 -40.77 8.61
N VAL A 3 11.03 -40.60 9.32
CA VAL A 3 11.04 -40.48 10.78
C VAL A 3 10.24 -39.24 11.15
N PRO A 4 9.27 -39.31 12.08
CA PRO A 4 8.52 -38.12 12.48
C PRO A 4 9.46 -37.13 13.17
N TRP A 5 9.29 -35.83 12.92
CA TRP A 5 10.15 -34.81 13.54
C TRP A 5 10.08 -34.81 15.06
N SER A 6 9.00 -35.36 15.64
CA SER A 6 8.83 -35.51 17.10
C SER A 6 9.91 -36.38 17.76
N ASP A 7 10.62 -37.20 16.98
CA ASP A 7 11.75 -38.00 17.45
C ASP A 7 13.04 -37.17 17.56
N LEU A 8 13.11 -36.05 16.82
CA LEU A 8 14.25 -35.11 16.84
C LEU A 8 14.02 -33.97 17.84
N VAL A 9 12.79 -33.45 17.90
CA VAL A 9 12.40 -32.34 18.76
C VAL A 9 11.19 -32.74 19.60
N PRO A 10 11.28 -32.70 20.95
CA PRO A 10 10.14 -33.02 21.81
C PRO A 10 8.95 -32.12 21.52
N ILE A 11 7.76 -32.72 21.38
CA ILE A 11 6.51 -31.97 21.21
C ILE A 11 6.30 -31.05 22.44
N PRO A 12 6.17 -29.72 22.26
CA PRO A 12 5.88 -28.79 23.34
C PRO A 12 4.63 -29.19 24.14
N ASP A 13 4.66 -29.01 25.47
CA ASP A 13 3.56 -29.45 26.36
C ASP A 13 2.19 -28.90 25.96
N GLN A 14 2.17 -27.66 25.45
CA GLN A 14 0.96 -26.99 24.98
C GLN A 14 0.30 -27.64 23.76
N TYR A 15 0.98 -28.55 23.06
CA TYR A 15 0.43 -29.29 21.92
C TYR A 15 0.12 -30.76 22.26
N LYS A 16 0.38 -31.22 23.50
CA LYS A 16 0.17 -32.63 23.89
C LYS A 16 -1.29 -33.01 24.17
N LYS A 17 -2.14 -32.00 24.39
CA LYS A 17 -3.57 -32.14 24.70
C LYS A 17 -4.32 -30.95 24.14
N ALA A 18 -5.55 -31.18 23.64
CA ALA A 18 -6.42 -30.11 23.18
C ALA A 18 -6.65 -29.07 24.29
N GLY A 19 -6.52 -27.80 23.92
CA GLY A 19 -6.70 -26.71 24.86
C GLY A 19 -8.18 -26.39 25.14
N CYS A 20 -9.01 -26.23 24.11
CA CYS A 20 -10.44 -25.94 24.26
C CYS A 20 -11.25 -26.35 23.02
N LEU A 21 -12.43 -26.94 23.23
CA LEU A 21 -13.37 -27.25 22.16
C LEU A 21 -14.11 -25.98 21.73
N VAL A 22 -14.07 -25.68 20.43
CA VAL A 22 -14.80 -24.55 19.84
C VAL A 22 -15.66 -25.10 18.72
N GLU A 23 -16.93 -25.40 19.03
CA GLU A 23 -17.84 -26.07 18.11
C GLU A 23 -17.96 -25.33 16.77
N ASP A 24 -18.25 -24.03 16.82
CA ASP A 24 -18.39 -23.22 15.62
C ASP A 24 -17.02 -22.85 15.03
N THR A 25 -16.71 -23.43 13.87
CA THR A 25 -15.52 -23.14 13.07
C THR A 25 -15.29 -21.65 12.81
N ALA A 26 -16.36 -20.86 12.69
CA ALA A 26 -16.25 -19.42 12.46
C ALA A 26 -15.68 -18.66 13.67
N LEU A 27 -15.68 -19.27 14.86
CA LEU A 27 -15.17 -18.69 16.10
C LEU A 27 -13.75 -19.15 16.44
N ARG A 28 -13.17 -20.06 15.65
CA ARG A 28 -11.83 -20.63 15.85
C ARG A 28 -10.73 -19.67 15.38
N GLY A 29 -10.52 -18.61 16.15
CA GLY A 29 -9.45 -17.65 15.91
C GLY A 29 -8.12 -18.07 16.54
N ILE A 30 -7.02 -17.75 15.86
CA ILE A 30 -5.64 -17.93 16.34
C ILE A 30 -4.97 -16.57 16.54
N THR A 31 -4.16 -16.42 17.59
CA THR A 31 -3.46 -15.17 17.87
C THR A 31 -2.12 -15.09 17.13
N LEU A 32 -1.59 -13.89 16.94
CA LEU A 32 -0.26 -13.72 16.34
C LEU A 32 0.83 -14.40 17.18
N GLU A 33 0.72 -14.32 18.49
CA GLU A 33 1.68 -14.93 19.41
C GLU A 33 1.71 -16.46 19.23
N LYS A 34 0.56 -17.11 18.99
CA LYS A 34 0.50 -18.55 18.68
C LYS A 34 1.07 -18.92 17.32
N LEU A 35 1.00 -18.02 16.33
CA LEU A 35 1.66 -18.22 15.04
C LEU A 35 3.19 -18.11 15.18
N GLU A 36 3.68 -17.20 16.02
CA GLU A 36 5.11 -17.05 16.31
C GLU A 36 5.67 -18.26 17.07
N GLU A 37 4.95 -18.76 18.08
CA GLU A 37 5.31 -19.99 18.79
C GLU A 37 5.38 -21.21 17.84
N LEU A 38 4.47 -21.30 16.86
CA LEU A 38 4.54 -22.33 15.83
C LEU A 38 5.76 -22.15 14.92
N LEU A 39 6.07 -20.93 14.50
CA LEU A 39 7.27 -20.63 13.71
C LEU A 39 8.56 -21.00 14.46
N ASP A 40 8.61 -20.78 15.77
CA ASP A 40 9.75 -21.14 16.62
C ASP A 40 9.91 -22.66 16.75
N LEU A 41 8.82 -23.43 16.85
CA LEU A 41 8.87 -24.89 16.78
C LEU A 41 9.39 -25.37 15.42
N ILE A 42 8.86 -24.81 14.33
CA ILE A 42 9.30 -25.15 12.97
C ILE A 42 10.81 -24.92 12.82
N ARG A 43 11.31 -23.76 13.28
CA ARG A 43 12.74 -23.46 13.25
C ARG A 43 13.56 -24.52 13.98
N GLN A 44 13.18 -24.87 15.21
CA GLN A 44 13.87 -25.91 15.99
C GLN A 44 13.89 -27.26 15.26
N VAL A 45 12.79 -27.64 14.63
CA VAL A 45 12.68 -28.88 13.86
C VAL A 45 13.59 -28.90 12.64
N LEU A 46 13.62 -27.81 11.87
CA LEU A 46 14.52 -27.69 10.71
C LEU A 46 15.99 -27.65 11.14
N ASP A 47 16.32 -26.92 12.22
CA ASP A 47 17.68 -26.84 12.77
C ASP A 47 18.17 -28.19 13.32
N ALA A 48 17.26 -29.06 13.77
CA ALA A 48 17.55 -30.42 14.21
C ALA A 48 17.80 -31.41 13.04
N GLY A 49 17.74 -30.94 11.79
CA GLY A 49 18.01 -31.73 10.60
C GLY A 49 16.80 -32.41 9.98
N TYR A 50 15.57 -32.00 10.33
CA TYR A 50 14.37 -32.48 9.63
C TYR A 50 14.28 -31.84 8.25
N GLU A 51 14.33 -32.65 7.20
CA GLU A 51 14.25 -32.18 5.82
C GLU A 51 12.82 -32.28 5.29
N ILE A 52 12.34 -31.18 4.70
CA ILE A 52 11.07 -31.11 3.98
C ILE A 52 11.39 -30.80 2.52
N THR A 53 10.81 -31.55 1.59
CA THR A 53 10.92 -31.30 0.15
C THR A 53 9.61 -30.76 -0.38
N ASP A 54 9.65 -29.60 -1.05
CA ASP A 54 8.47 -29.02 -1.68
C ASP A 54 8.02 -29.93 -2.84
N ARG A 55 6.76 -30.37 -2.81
CA ARG A 55 6.23 -31.33 -3.78
C ARG A 55 6.11 -30.75 -5.20
N PHE A 56 6.12 -29.44 -5.35
CA PHE A 56 5.96 -28.75 -6.62
C PHE A 56 7.30 -28.34 -7.23
N SER A 57 8.24 -27.80 -6.43
CA SER A 57 9.57 -27.40 -6.92
C SER A 57 10.61 -28.52 -6.83
N GLY A 58 10.42 -29.49 -5.94
CA GLY A 58 11.43 -30.50 -5.60
C GLY A 58 12.58 -29.96 -4.76
N GLU A 59 12.53 -28.70 -4.34
CA GLU A 59 13.58 -28.05 -3.56
C GLU A 59 13.42 -28.32 -2.07
N THR A 60 14.54 -28.30 -1.34
CA THR A 60 14.53 -28.36 0.12
C THR A 60 13.94 -27.08 0.71
N VAL A 61 12.94 -27.24 1.57
CA VAL A 61 12.24 -26.15 2.24
C VAL A 61 13.06 -25.65 3.41
N ASN A 62 13.37 -24.36 3.41
CA ASN A 62 13.93 -23.63 4.54
C ASN A 62 12.86 -22.74 5.22
N LEU A 63 13.23 -22.10 6.32
CA LEU A 63 12.33 -21.26 7.11
C LEU A 63 11.69 -20.10 6.33
N ASP A 64 12.39 -19.52 5.35
CA ASP A 64 11.87 -18.41 4.54
C ASP A 64 10.88 -18.90 3.48
N SER A 65 11.06 -20.12 2.99
CA SER A 65 10.20 -20.76 1.98
C SER A 65 9.04 -21.60 2.54
N ILE A 66 9.06 -21.92 3.85
CA ILE A 66 8.02 -22.76 4.45
C ILE A 66 6.67 -22.05 4.40
N ASN A 67 5.66 -22.77 3.92
CA ASN A 67 4.34 -22.26 3.63
C ASN A 67 3.27 -23.20 4.20
N LEU A 68 2.00 -22.88 4.02
CA LEU A 68 0.92 -23.62 4.67
C LEU A 68 0.65 -25.01 4.10
N TYR A 69 1.11 -25.33 2.88
CA TYR A 69 1.11 -26.72 2.41
C TYR A 69 2.05 -27.58 3.26
N HIS A 70 3.27 -27.10 3.48
CA HIS A 70 4.26 -27.78 4.32
C HIS A 70 3.82 -27.85 5.78
N ILE A 71 3.30 -26.74 6.31
CA ILE A 71 2.88 -26.66 7.71
C ILE A 71 1.67 -27.54 7.98
N ASP A 72 0.69 -27.59 7.08
CA ASP A 72 -0.47 -28.47 7.21
C ASP A 72 -0.04 -29.94 7.32
N GLU A 73 0.79 -30.38 6.37
CA GLU A 73 1.23 -31.77 6.26
C GLU A 73 2.17 -32.20 7.39
N HIS A 74 3.21 -31.41 7.66
CA HIS A 74 4.28 -31.83 8.56
C HIS A 74 4.03 -31.44 10.02
N PHE A 75 3.19 -30.45 10.30
CA PHE A 75 3.01 -29.93 11.67
C PHE A 75 1.56 -29.99 12.13
N VAL A 76 0.64 -29.31 11.45
CA VAL A 76 -0.76 -29.19 11.91
C VAL A 76 -1.43 -30.54 12.00
N LYS A 77 -1.40 -31.35 10.94
CA LYS A 77 -2.02 -32.68 10.95
C LYS A 77 -1.43 -33.58 12.04
N PRO A 78 -0.10 -33.80 12.14
CA PRO A 78 0.47 -34.61 13.21
C PRO A 78 0.14 -34.10 14.62
N LEU A 79 0.18 -32.78 14.85
CA LEU A 79 -0.09 -32.21 16.17
C LEU A 79 -1.57 -32.34 16.58
N THR A 80 -2.48 -32.35 15.62
CA THR A 80 -3.94 -32.39 15.87
C THR A 80 -4.55 -33.76 15.75
N GLU A 81 -3.81 -34.76 15.25
CA GLU A 81 -4.31 -36.10 14.94
C GLU A 81 -4.88 -36.81 16.18
N LYS A 82 -4.17 -36.76 17.31
CA LYS A 82 -4.61 -37.45 18.54
C LYS A 82 -5.97 -36.96 19.05
N GLU A 83 -6.22 -35.65 18.94
CA GLU A 83 -7.39 -35.00 19.50
C GLU A 83 -8.49 -34.74 18.45
N GLN A 84 -8.20 -35.01 17.16
CA GLN A 84 -9.12 -34.80 16.03
C GLN A 84 -9.73 -33.38 16.00
N CYS A 85 -8.90 -32.38 16.31
CA CYS A 85 -9.32 -30.98 16.41
C CYS A 85 -8.62 -30.10 15.37
N SER A 86 -9.01 -28.82 15.30
CA SER A 86 -8.26 -27.82 14.54
C SER A 86 -7.04 -27.35 15.32
N PHE A 87 -6.04 -26.79 14.64
CA PHE A 87 -4.88 -26.22 15.33
C PHE A 87 -5.28 -25.07 16.26
N ALA A 88 -6.27 -24.26 15.86
CA ALA A 88 -6.82 -23.21 16.69
C ALA A 88 -7.43 -23.75 18.00
N GLU A 89 -8.15 -24.88 17.96
CA GLU A 89 -8.67 -25.56 19.18
C GLU A 89 -7.55 -26.15 20.04
N LEU A 90 -6.49 -26.69 19.40
CA LEU A 90 -5.32 -27.24 20.10
C LEU A 90 -4.61 -26.17 20.94
N VAL A 91 -4.37 -24.98 20.36
CA VAL A 91 -3.59 -23.91 21.01
C VAL A 91 -4.43 -22.92 21.82
N SER A 92 -5.75 -22.99 21.73
CA SER A 92 -6.67 -22.13 22.49
C SER A 92 -6.91 -22.70 23.87
N THR A 93 -6.83 -21.89 24.91
CA THR A 93 -7.32 -22.28 26.25
C THR A 93 -8.67 -21.62 26.53
N GLU A 94 -9.46 -22.11 27.48
CA GLU A 94 -10.74 -21.48 27.88
C GLU A 94 -10.60 -19.99 28.21
N ARG A 95 -9.43 -19.57 28.75
CA ARG A 95 -9.12 -18.16 29.06
C ARG A 95 -8.72 -17.34 27.82
N VAL A 96 -8.24 -17.99 26.76
CA VAL A 96 -7.61 -17.37 25.58
C VAL A 96 -8.44 -17.54 24.30
N THR A 97 -9.52 -18.33 24.32
CA THR A 97 -10.42 -18.47 23.18
C THR A 97 -11.03 -17.11 22.86
N LYS A 98 -10.59 -16.51 21.76
CA LYS A 98 -11.07 -15.22 21.28
C LYS A 98 -11.59 -15.40 19.85
N PRO A 99 -12.85 -15.03 19.58
CA PRO A 99 -13.36 -15.07 18.23
C PRO A 99 -12.48 -14.19 17.33
N PRO A 100 -12.30 -14.58 16.07
CA PRO A 100 -11.42 -13.87 15.15
C PRO A 100 -11.97 -12.46 14.90
N ILE A 101 -11.10 -11.45 15.07
CA ILE A 101 -11.43 -10.07 14.74
C ILE A 101 -11.25 -9.78 13.25
N PHE A 102 -10.45 -10.58 12.55
CA PHE A 102 -10.28 -10.52 11.10
C PHE A 102 -10.22 -11.92 10.50
N MET A 103 -10.77 -12.08 9.30
CA MET A 103 -10.53 -13.24 8.45
C MET A 103 -9.30 -13.00 7.59
N VAL A 104 -8.46 -14.02 7.40
CA VAL A 104 -7.27 -13.94 6.54
C VAL A 104 -7.55 -14.68 5.24
N SER A 105 -7.56 -13.93 4.14
CA SER A 105 -7.65 -14.46 2.78
C SER A 105 -6.24 -14.53 2.19
N HIS A 106 -5.75 -15.72 1.82
CA HIS A 106 -4.39 -15.87 1.31
C HIS A 106 -4.26 -17.06 0.35
N TYR A 107 -3.09 -17.16 -0.26
CA TYR A 107 -2.62 -18.36 -0.95
C TYR A 107 -1.77 -19.21 0.02
N TRP A 108 -2.00 -20.53 0.07
CA TRP A 108 -1.27 -21.42 0.99
C TRP A 108 0.23 -21.48 0.71
N GLY A 109 0.68 -21.17 -0.51
CA GLY A 109 2.10 -21.10 -0.83
C GLY A 109 2.79 -19.81 -0.38
N THR A 110 2.08 -18.87 0.25
CA THR A 110 2.72 -17.71 0.89
C THR A 110 3.51 -18.17 2.12
N SER A 111 4.75 -17.69 2.25
CA SER A 111 5.63 -18.01 3.39
C SER A 111 4.96 -17.67 4.74
N LEU A 112 5.16 -18.51 5.76
CA LEU A 112 4.67 -18.24 7.11
C LEU A 112 5.34 -17.00 7.71
N VAL A 113 6.64 -16.81 7.46
CA VAL A 113 7.39 -15.64 7.95
C VAL A 113 6.76 -14.35 7.41
N ASP A 114 6.47 -14.32 6.12
CA ASP A 114 5.82 -13.18 5.47
C ASP A 114 4.37 -13.00 5.93
N THR A 115 3.64 -14.10 6.12
CA THR A 115 2.27 -14.08 6.66
C THR A 115 2.25 -13.38 8.02
N ILE A 116 3.12 -13.79 8.95
CA ILE A 116 3.23 -13.18 10.28
C ILE A 116 3.65 -11.71 10.15
N ARG A 117 4.60 -11.39 9.28
CA ARG A 117 5.07 -10.01 9.05
C ARG A 117 3.94 -9.09 8.60
N MET A 118 3.17 -9.50 7.59
CA MET A 118 2.02 -8.74 7.10
C MET A 118 0.92 -8.59 8.16
N LEU A 119 0.65 -9.62 8.95
CA LEU A 119 -0.33 -9.56 10.02
C LEU A 119 0.10 -8.65 11.18
N LYS A 120 1.39 -8.58 11.51
CA LYS A 120 1.94 -7.61 12.47
C LYS A 120 1.73 -6.18 12.00
N LEU A 121 2.04 -5.88 10.74
CA LEU A 121 1.77 -4.56 10.16
C LEU A 121 0.28 -4.22 10.19
N HIS A 122 -0.58 -5.17 9.80
CA HIS A 122 -2.02 -4.99 9.81
C HIS A 122 -2.55 -4.76 11.24
N ARG A 123 -2.06 -5.48 12.24
CA ARG A 123 -2.37 -5.23 13.67
C ARG A 123 -2.08 -3.78 14.04
N HIS A 124 -0.89 -3.28 13.71
CA HIS A 124 -0.50 -1.90 14.02
C HIS A 124 -1.38 -0.86 13.30
N ALA A 125 -1.64 -1.05 12.01
CA ALA A 125 -2.49 -0.16 11.23
C ALA A 125 -3.93 -0.13 11.76
N SER A 126 -4.52 -1.31 11.98
CA SER A 126 -5.91 -1.45 12.41
C SER A 126 -6.19 -0.89 13.81
N PHE A 127 -5.24 -0.95 14.74
CA PHE A 127 -5.43 -0.38 16.08
C PHE A 127 -5.13 1.12 16.16
N SER A 128 -4.29 1.68 15.29
CA SER A 128 -3.92 3.11 15.36
C SER A 128 -5.07 4.10 15.09
N ILE A 129 -6.09 3.71 14.30
CA ILE A 129 -7.08 4.65 13.74
C ILE A 129 -8.39 4.67 14.54
N TRP A 130 -8.77 3.55 15.15
CA TRP A 130 -9.99 3.43 15.95
C TRP A 130 -10.01 4.28 17.22
N ASP A 131 -8.87 4.88 17.51
CA ASP A 131 -8.43 5.11 18.87
C ASP A 131 -8.04 6.60 19.04
N ALA A 132 -7.75 7.32 17.94
CA ALA A 132 -7.56 8.77 17.94
C ALA A 132 -8.86 9.59 18.16
N ARG A 133 -10.04 8.97 18.08
CA ARG A 133 -11.34 9.66 18.21
C ARG A 133 -12.09 9.39 19.52
N THR A 134 -11.62 8.50 20.39
CA THR A 134 -12.31 8.20 21.66
C THR A 134 -11.31 7.94 22.78
N GLU A 135 -11.49 8.54 23.96
CA GLU A 135 -10.71 8.30 25.20
C GLU A 135 -10.67 6.82 25.66
N ARG A 136 -11.36 5.91 24.94
CA ARG A 136 -11.32 4.45 25.10
C ARG A 136 -9.98 3.80 24.72
N TRP A 137 -9.00 4.56 24.23
CA TRP A 137 -7.64 4.12 23.89
C TRP A 137 -6.99 3.26 24.99
N LYS A 138 -7.16 3.65 26.26
CA LYS A 138 -6.58 2.92 27.41
C LYS A 138 -7.21 1.54 27.65
N CYS A 139 -8.47 1.31 27.26
CA CYS A 139 -9.15 0.04 27.50
C CYS A 139 -8.93 -1.02 26.40
N ARG A 140 -8.43 -0.64 25.22
CA ARG A 140 -8.33 -1.53 24.04
C ARG A 140 -6.94 -2.12 23.79
N ARG A 141 -5.90 -1.60 24.44
CA ARG A 141 -4.54 -2.14 24.38
C ARG A 141 -4.45 -3.62 24.79
N ASN A 142 -5.43 -4.09 25.55
CA ASN A 142 -5.57 -5.48 26.01
C ASN A 142 -6.38 -6.40 25.08
N ARG A 143 -6.83 -5.94 23.90
CA ARG A 143 -7.50 -6.83 22.94
C ARG A 143 -6.46 -7.65 22.19
N THR A 144 -6.48 -8.96 22.45
CA THR A 144 -5.75 -9.96 21.68
C THR A 144 -6.10 -9.85 20.19
N TYR A 145 -5.09 -9.74 19.33
CA TYR A 145 -5.27 -9.74 17.89
C TYR A 145 -5.41 -11.19 17.41
N SER A 146 -6.66 -11.65 17.30
CA SER A 146 -7.04 -13.01 16.88
C SER A 146 -7.53 -13.00 15.44
N VAL A 147 -7.04 -13.91 14.61
CA VAL A 147 -7.37 -14.00 13.19
C VAL A 147 -7.87 -15.39 12.84
N TRP A 148 -8.72 -15.48 11.81
CA TRP A 148 -9.16 -16.78 11.27
C TRP A 148 -8.34 -17.10 10.04
N ILE A 149 -7.73 -18.29 10.02
CA ILE A 149 -6.88 -18.75 8.93
C ILE A 149 -7.29 -20.18 8.61
N CYS A 150 -7.70 -20.45 7.37
CA CYS A 150 -8.33 -21.72 7.01
C CYS A 150 -7.50 -22.97 7.38
N ALA A 151 -6.18 -22.94 7.19
CA ALA A 151 -5.27 -24.04 7.55
C ALA A 151 -5.26 -24.34 9.07
N PHE A 152 -5.45 -23.32 9.92
CA PHE A 152 -5.40 -23.48 11.37
C PHE A 152 -6.78 -23.62 12.02
N SER A 153 -7.82 -23.04 11.41
CA SER A 153 -9.16 -22.98 12.00
C SER A 153 -10.04 -24.18 11.62
N ASN A 154 -9.83 -24.79 10.46
CA ASN A 154 -10.56 -26.00 10.07
C ASN A 154 -9.91 -27.26 10.69
N ARG A 155 -10.70 -28.30 10.95
CA ARG A 155 -10.18 -29.64 11.27
C ARG A 155 -9.67 -30.28 9.98
N GLN A 156 -8.35 -30.27 9.80
CA GLN A 156 -7.70 -30.70 8.57
C GLN A 156 -7.85 -32.21 8.29
N HIS A 157 -8.21 -32.98 9.32
CA HIS A 157 -8.52 -34.41 9.24
C HIS A 157 -9.96 -34.71 8.77
N SER A 158 -10.85 -33.72 8.77
CA SER A 158 -12.29 -33.89 8.49
C SER A 158 -12.89 -32.65 7.81
N LEU A 159 -12.25 -32.19 6.73
CA LEU A 159 -12.68 -31.00 5.98
C LEU A 159 -14.09 -31.13 5.38
N ASP A 160 -14.53 -32.37 5.10
CA ASP A 160 -15.89 -32.71 4.68
C ASP A 160 -16.93 -32.34 5.75
N GLN A 161 -16.60 -32.58 7.02
CA GLN A 161 -17.47 -32.24 8.15
C GLN A 161 -17.47 -30.75 8.50
N GLU A 162 -16.52 -29.98 7.99
CA GLU A 162 -16.47 -28.52 8.16
C GLU A 162 -17.50 -27.78 7.28
N GLY A 163 -18.19 -28.49 6.38
CA GLY A 163 -19.21 -27.89 5.52
C GLY A 163 -18.61 -27.04 4.40
N ILE A 164 -17.39 -27.35 3.96
CA ILE A 164 -16.75 -26.69 2.80
C ILE A 164 -17.49 -27.06 1.50
N ASP A 165 -18.02 -28.28 1.42
CA ASP A 165 -18.69 -28.84 0.24
C ASP A 165 -20.18 -28.52 0.15
N THR A 166 -20.69 -27.63 1.01
CA THR A 166 -22.12 -27.27 1.03
C THR A 166 -22.57 -26.62 -0.29
N PRO A 167 -23.79 -26.91 -0.79
CA PRO A 167 -24.34 -26.22 -1.94
C PRO A 167 -24.56 -24.71 -1.67
N THR A 168 -24.71 -24.32 -0.41
CA THR A 168 -24.98 -22.93 0.00
C THR A 168 -23.71 -22.28 0.53
N TYR A 169 -23.05 -21.47 -0.28
CA TYR A 169 -21.77 -20.85 0.08
C TYR A 169 -21.77 -20.10 1.43
N MET A 170 -22.92 -19.55 1.86
CA MET A 170 -23.04 -18.85 3.15
C MET A 170 -22.86 -19.78 4.37
N GLN A 171 -22.98 -21.09 4.18
CA GLN A 171 -22.81 -22.09 5.24
C GLN A 171 -21.34 -22.53 5.40
N THR A 172 -20.47 -22.20 4.46
CA THR A 172 -19.06 -22.57 4.55
C THR A 172 -18.37 -21.86 5.73
N PRO A 173 -17.29 -22.43 6.29
CA PRO A 173 -16.56 -21.80 7.39
C PRO A 173 -16.13 -20.36 7.10
N PHE A 174 -15.63 -20.10 5.89
CA PHE A 174 -15.12 -18.79 5.50
C PHE A 174 -16.26 -17.73 5.40
N ALA A 175 -17.43 -18.08 4.87
CA ALA A 175 -18.54 -17.13 4.77
C ALA A 175 -19.16 -16.87 6.15
N ARG A 176 -19.21 -17.90 7.01
CA ARG A 176 -19.67 -17.78 8.39
C ARG A 176 -18.77 -16.86 9.21
N VAL A 177 -17.43 -16.99 9.12
CA VAL A 177 -16.53 -16.07 9.83
C VAL A 177 -16.65 -14.64 9.32
N ILE A 178 -16.72 -14.41 8.01
CA ILE A 178 -16.89 -13.07 7.43
C ILE A 178 -18.20 -12.42 7.91
N SER A 179 -19.27 -13.20 7.99
CA SER A 179 -20.59 -12.75 8.42
C SER A 179 -20.71 -12.55 9.93
N SER A 180 -19.90 -13.24 10.74
CA SER A 180 -19.93 -13.18 12.21
C SER A 180 -19.77 -11.76 12.75
N GLU A 181 -20.59 -11.36 13.73
CA GLU A 181 -20.52 -10.05 14.40
C GLU A 181 -19.15 -9.75 15.07
N HIS A 182 -18.34 -10.79 15.31
CA HIS A 182 -17.00 -10.65 15.87
C HIS A 182 -15.95 -10.22 14.83
N CYS A 183 -16.16 -10.58 13.56
CA CYS A 183 -15.23 -10.31 12.48
C CYS A 183 -15.43 -8.89 11.93
N LEU A 184 -14.45 -8.02 12.13
CA LEU A 184 -14.50 -6.61 11.69
C LEU A 184 -14.16 -6.44 10.21
N GLY A 185 -13.50 -7.42 9.61
CA GLY A 185 -13.04 -7.33 8.25
C GLY A 185 -12.27 -8.56 7.79
N THR A 186 -11.86 -8.51 6.53
CA THR A 186 -10.94 -9.45 5.90
C THR A 186 -9.63 -8.74 5.60
N VAL A 187 -8.51 -9.40 5.88
CA VAL A 187 -7.20 -9.00 5.40
C VAL A 187 -6.75 -9.99 4.33
N MET A 188 -6.58 -9.50 3.10
CA MET A 188 -6.03 -10.27 2.01
C MET A 188 -4.51 -10.17 2.01
N LEU A 189 -3.81 -11.28 2.13
CA LEU A 189 -2.35 -11.34 2.15
C LEU A 189 -1.84 -11.77 0.78
N LEU A 190 -1.19 -10.84 0.09
CA LEU A 190 -0.57 -11.07 -1.20
C LEU A 190 0.88 -11.53 -1.00
N ASP A 191 1.26 -12.60 -1.68
CA ASP A 191 2.67 -12.84 -1.97
C ASP A 191 3.22 -11.69 -2.82
N GLU A 192 4.55 -11.59 -2.89
CA GLU A 192 5.25 -10.60 -3.71
C GLU A 192 4.75 -10.59 -5.16
N ILE A 193 5.16 -9.60 -5.95
CA ILE A 193 5.07 -9.41 -7.43
C ILE A 193 3.97 -10.18 -8.19
N LYS A 194 3.93 -11.51 -8.11
CA LYS A 194 2.89 -12.40 -8.64
C LYS A 194 1.49 -12.08 -8.09
N ALA A 195 1.38 -11.72 -6.81
CA ALA A 195 0.11 -11.47 -6.14
C ALA A 195 -0.92 -12.60 -6.40
N THR A 196 -0.47 -13.84 -6.26
CA THR A 196 -1.17 -15.10 -6.52
C THR A 196 -2.61 -15.14 -5.97
N PRO A 197 -2.93 -14.63 -4.76
CA PRO A 197 -4.32 -14.58 -4.30
C PRO A 197 -5.28 -13.84 -5.24
N LEU A 198 -4.81 -12.84 -5.99
CA LEU A 198 -5.61 -12.13 -7.00
C LEU A 198 -5.90 -12.96 -8.25
N GLN A 199 -5.31 -14.15 -8.36
CA GLN A 199 -5.51 -15.12 -9.42
C GLN A 199 -6.22 -16.38 -8.91
N ARG A 200 -6.57 -16.44 -7.62
CA ARG A 200 -7.17 -17.60 -6.97
C ARG A 200 -8.66 -17.36 -6.73
N SER A 201 -9.51 -18.24 -7.25
CA SER A 201 -10.97 -18.08 -7.20
C SER A 201 -11.48 -17.93 -5.76
N TRP A 202 -10.98 -18.76 -4.84
CA TRP A 202 -11.32 -18.71 -3.42
C TRP A 202 -11.00 -17.35 -2.78
N CYS A 203 -9.81 -16.79 -3.00
CA CYS A 203 -9.41 -15.53 -2.39
C CYS A 203 -10.25 -14.35 -2.92
N ILE A 204 -10.50 -14.31 -4.23
CA ILE A 204 -11.32 -13.26 -4.84
C ILE A 204 -12.78 -13.41 -4.38
N PHE A 205 -13.26 -14.65 -4.22
CA PHE A 205 -14.59 -14.93 -3.68
C PHE A 205 -14.74 -14.50 -2.21
N GLU A 206 -13.75 -14.73 -1.36
CA GLU A 206 -13.73 -14.26 0.02
C GLU A 206 -13.80 -12.73 0.09
N ALA A 207 -13.09 -12.03 -0.80
CA ALA A 207 -13.21 -10.59 -0.94
C ALA A 207 -14.62 -10.16 -1.38
N PHE A 208 -15.25 -10.88 -2.33
CA PHE A 208 -16.64 -10.63 -2.72
C PHE A 208 -17.59 -10.77 -1.54
N VAL A 209 -17.52 -11.86 -0.77
CA VAL A 209 -18.38 -12.06 0.41
C VAL A 209 -18.17 -10.91 1.40
N SER A 210 -16.90 -10.53 1.63
CA SER A 210 -16.51 -9.44 2.52
C SER A 210 -17.12 -8.09 2.11
N ILE A 211 -17.21 -7.80 0.82
CA ILE A 211 -17.71 -6.54 0.27
C ILE A 211 -19.24 -6.53 0.13
N ALA A 212 -19.80 -7.56 -0.50
CA ALA A 212 -21.17 -7.53 -1.01
C ALA A 212 -22.20 -8.15 -0.06
N LYS A 213 -21.76 -9.03 0.86
CA LYS A 213 -22.68 -9.85 1.68
C LYS A 213 -22.69 -9.49 3.15
N THR A 214 -21.90 -8.50 3.56
CA THR A 214 -21.79 -8.02 4.94
C THR A 214 -22.51 -6.70 5.18
N THR A 215 -23.34 -6.25 4.24
CA THR A 215 -24.08 -4.97 4.31
C THR A 215 -25.08 -4.90 5.46
N HIS A 216 -25.51 -6.04 5.98
CA HIS A 216 -26.42 -6.16 7.13
C HIS A 216 -25.72 -5.93 8.48
N LYS A 217 -24.38 -5.96 8.53
CA LYS A 217 -23.64 -5.81 9.79
C LYS A 217 -23.74 -4.37 10.29
N ARG A 218 -23.89 -4.20 11.61
CA ARG A 218 -23.97 -2.86 12.24
C ARG A 218 -22.75 -1.99 11.93
N LYS A 219 -21.59 -2.62 11.75
CA LYS A 219 -20.36 -1.96 11.31
C LYS A 219 -20.03 -2.44 9.91
N ARG A 220 -19.68 -1.49 9.03
CA ARG A 220 -19.13 -1.80 7.71
C ARG A 220 -17.97 -2.78 7.86
N HIS A 221 -18.06 -3.91 7.17
CA HIS A 221 -16.99 -4.88 7.10
C HIS A 221 -15.85 -4.31 6.25
N ARG A 222 -14.63 -4.48 6.72
CA ARG A 222 -13.44 -3.93 6.05
C ARG A 222 -12.83 -4.95 5.11
N LEU A 223 -12.24 -4.49 4.01
CA LEU A 223 -11.31 -5.30 3.22
C LEU A 223 -9.98 -4.57 3.08
N ASP A 224 -9.00 -5.01 3.87
CA ASP A 224 -7.62 -4.55 3.84
C ASP A 224 -6.76 -5.52 3.01
N ILE A 225 -5.68 -5.01 2.42
CA ILE A 225 -4.78 -5.79 1.56
C ILE A 225 -3.35 -5.55 2.04
N ALA A 226 -2.65 -6.61 2.44
CA ALA A 226 -1.25 -6.56 2.78
C ALA A 226 -0.43 -7.32 1.74
N THR A 227 0.82 -6.91 1.54
CA THR A 227 1.76 -7.54 0.60
C THR A 227 3.17 -7.45 1.16
N ILE A 228 4.06 -8.29 0.64
CA ILE A 228 5.49 -8.11 0.85
C ILE A 228 6.08 -7.17 -0.21
N ILE A 229 7.00 -6.34 0.23
CA ILE A 229 7.84 -5.46 -0.58
C ILE A 229 9.22 -6.12 -0.61
N PRO A 230 9.68 -6.60 -1.79
CA PRO A 230 10.98 -7.24 -1.91
C PRO A 230 12.11 -6.31 -1.48
N GLU A 231 13.19 -6.86 -0.95
CA GLU A 231 14.43 -6.11 -0.70
C GLU A 231 14.93 -5.48 -2.01
N GLY A 232 15.37 -4.23 -1.96
CA GLY A 232 15.88 -3.55 -3.15
C GLY A 232 14.84 -3.02 -4.14
N SER A 233 13.55 -3.32 -3.95
CA SER A 233 12.48 -2.88 -4.86
C SER A 233 12.18 -1.37 -4.78
N TYR A 234 12.60 -0.70 -3.70
CA TYR A 234 12.46 0.73 -3.50
C TYR A 234 13.80 1.35 -3.13
N ARG A 235 14.20 2.38 -3.87
CA ARG A 235 15.37 3.21 -3.56
C ARG A 235 14.92 4.56 -3.03
N SER A 236 15.37 4.92 -1.83
CA SER A 236 15.22 6.29 -1.36
C SER A 236 16.23 7.22 -2.04
N GLY A 237 15.94 8.53 -2.06
CA GLY A 237 16.79 9.55 -2.70
C GLY A 237 18.23 9.68 -2.19
N ASN A 238 18.65 8.91 -1.20
CA ASN A 238 20.05 8.75 -0.78
C ASN A 238 20.69 7.45 -1.33
N ASN A 239 20.11 6.89 -2.39
CA ASN A 239 20.48 5.63 -3.04
C ASN A 239 20.46 4.39 -2.12
N ARG A 240 19.76 4.45 -0.98
CA ARG A 240 19.55 3.29 -0.11
C ARG A 240 18.35 2.49 -0.59
N SER A 241 18.54 1.19 -0.69
CA SER A 241 17.49 0.21 -0.94
C SER A 241 16.70 -0.09 0.33
N ASN A 242 15.40 -0.36 0.21
CA ASN A 242 14.61 -0.90 1.30
C ASN A 242 15.05 -2.33 1.65
N LEU A 243 14.91 -2.70 2.92
CA LEU A 243 14.91 -4.10 3.32
C LEU A 243 13.57 -4.75 2.94
N ARG A 244 13.55 -6.08 2.90
CA ARG A 244 12.31 -6.85 2.77
C ARG A 244 11.35 -6.47 3.90
N CYS A 245 10.20 -5.91 3.57
CA CYS A 245 9.23 -5.43 4.55
C CYS A 245 7.79 -5.69 4.08
N ALA A 246 6.80 -5.47 4.94
CA ALA A 246 5.39 -5.52 4.55
C ALA A 246 4.85 -4.14 4.16
N GLY A 247 3.92 -4.12 3.20
CA GLY A 247 3.09 -2.97 2.87
C GLY A 247 1.61 -3.29 3.06
N ILE A 248 0.81 -2.27 3.42
CA ILE A 248 -0.64 -2.41 3.59
C ILE A 248 -1.39 -1.30 2.84
N LEU A 249 -2.45 -1.70 2.14
CA LEU A 249 -3.55 -0.89 1.66
C LEU A 249 -4.75 -1.12 2.59
N SER A 250 -5.08 -0.13 3.40
CA SER A 250 -6.11 -0.26 4.43
C SER A 250 -7.28 0.70 4.19
N GLU A 251 -8.52 0.20 4.31
CA GLU A 251 -9.72 1.04 4.10
C GLU A 251 -9.88 2.15 5.13
N THR A 252 -9.32 1.99 6.34
CA THR A 252 -9.46 2.98 7.42
C THR A 252 -8.86 4.34 7.10
N HIS A 253 -8.00 4.43 6.09
CA HIS A 253 -7.35 5.67 5.74
C HIS A 253 -7.97 6.44 4.57
N LEU A 254 -8.93 5.83 3.85
CA LEU A 254 -9.61 6.48 2.72
C LEU A 254 -10.59 7.58 3.15
N LEU A 255 -10.98 7.63 4.43
CA LEU A 255 -11.99 8.58 4.96
C LEU A 255 -11.39 9.74 5.79
N SER A 256 -10.06 9.91 5.80
CA SER A 256 -9.41 11.02 6.48
C SER A 256 -9.58 12.31 5.65
N PHE A 257 -10.55 13.15 6.01
CA PHE A 257 -10.82 14.43 5.33
C PHE A 257 -9.67 15.45 5.46
N SER A 258 -8.75 15.28 6.41
CA SER A 258 -7.62 16.19 6.66
C SER A 258 -6.38 15.85 5.80
N GLY A 259 -6.41 16.31 4.56
CA GLY A 259 -5.31 16.95 3.81
C GLY A 259 -3.92 16.33 3.58
N GLY A 260 -3.49 15.25 4.24
CA GLY A 260 -2.11 14.75 4.09
C GLY A 260 -1.98 13.29 3.64
N ASP A 261 -2.69 12.39 4.32
CA ASP A 261 -2.60 10.94 4.14
C ASP A 261 -3.96 10.34 3.72
N ARG A 262 -4.57 10.89 2.65
CA ARG A 262 -5.86 10.37 2.12
C ARG A 262 -5.79 8.96 1.54
N LEU A 263 -4.59 8.42 1.42
CA LEU A 263 -4.35 7.01 1.17
C LEU A 263 -3.34 6.54 2.19
N GLY A 264 -3.81 6.02 3.33
CA GLY A 264 -2.92 5.52 4.35
C GLY A 264 -2.36 4.17 3.94
N PHE A 265 -1.34 4.31 3.12
CA PHE A 265 -0.32 3.33 2.92
C PHE A 265 0.59 3.41 4.14
N ARG A 266 0.51 2.40 5.00
CA ARG A 266 1.65 2.08 5.84
C ARG A 266 2.48 1.05 5.09
N THR A 267 3.75 1.35 4.90
CA THR A 267 4.57 0.65 3.91
C THR A 267 5.76 -0.04 4.54
N THR A 268 5.78 -0.09 5.87
CA THR A 268 6.83 -0.78 6.57
C THR A 268 6.38 -1.23 7.95
N ASP A 269 6.70 -2.47 8.27
CA ASP A 269 6.71 -3.05 9.62
C ASP A 269 7.98 -2.67 10.40
N HIS A 270 8.92 -1.92 9.79
CA HIS A 270 10.04 -1.33 10.51
C HIS A 270 9.52 -0.31 11.55
N PRO A 271 10.11 -0.27 12.76
CA PRO A 271 9.76 0.73 13.77
C PRO A 271 9.92 2.15 13.22
N ASP A 272 9.05 3.08 13.66
CA ASP A 272 9.16 4.50 13.28
C ASP A 272 10.52 5.02 13.75
N PRO A 273 11.37 5.51 12.83
CA PRO A 273 12.73 5.96 13.18
C PRO A 273 12.74 7.11 14.19
N ARG A 274 11.63 7.82 14.37
CA ARG A 274 11.52 8.88 15.38
C ARG A 274 11.38 8.35 16.81
N ASN A 275 10.91 7.11 16.97
CA ASN A 275 10.69 6.49 18.29
C ASN A 275 11.86 5.61 18.73
N PHE A 276 12.76 5.25 17.80
CA PHE A 276 13.95 4.47 18.05
C PHE A 276 15.10 5.08 17.22
N PRO A 277 15.66 6.23 17.64
CA PRO A 277 16.94 6.66 17.11
C PRO A 277 17.95 5.58 17.48
N ASP A 278 18.45 4.89 16.48
CA ASP A 278 19.51 3.91 16.62
C ASP A 278 20.83 4.63 16.93
N ASP A 279 21.38 4.37 18.12
CA ASP A 279 22.67 4.92 18.58
C ASP A 279 23.86 4.55 17.67
N GLU A 280 23.68 3.63 16.72
CA GLU A 280 24.69 3.17 15.76
C GLU A 280 24.52 3.70 14.32
N GLY A 281 23.57 4.61 14.07
CA GLY A 281 23.36 5.15 12.71
C GLY A 281 22.96 4.08 11.68
N THR A 282 22.36 2.98 12.15
CA THR A 282 21.89 1.88 11.32
C THR A 282 20.66 2.28 10.48
N ARG A 283 20.22 1.34 9.64
CA ARG A 283 19.53 1.60 8.38
C ARG A 283 18.08 2.07 8.62
N ILE A 284 17.88 3.37 8.80
CA ILE A 284 16.55 3.96 8.74
C ILE A 284 15.96 3.73 7.33
N CYS A 285 15.13 2.69 7.20
CA CYS A 285 14.35 2.44 5.99
C CYS A 285 13.24 3.48 5.91
N LYS A 286 13.26 4.30 4.86
CA LYS A 286 12.10 5.14 4.56
C LYS A 286 10.88 4.24 4.32
N PRO A 287 9.67 4.67 4.72
CA PRO A 287 8.45 3.98 4.34
C PRO A 287 8.47 3.79 2.81
N GLY A 288 8.38 2.53 2.35
CA GLY A 288 8.29 2.22 0.92
C GLY A 288 7.00 2.76 0.31
N SER A 289 6.67 2.37 -0.92
CA SER A 289 5.30 2.49 -1.44
C SER A 289 4.73 1.08 -1.63
N PHE A 290 3.40 0.96 -1.61
CA PHE A 290 2.77 -0.28 -2.06
C PHE A 290 3.29 -0.60 -3.48
N PRO A 291 3.75 -1.83 -3.76
CA PRO A 291 4.41 -2.14 -5.03
C PRO A 291 3.48 -1.90 -6.23
N VAL A 292 3.95 -1.09 -7.19
CA VAL A 292 3.14 -0.72 -8.37
C VAL A 292 2.74 -1.95 -9.18
N GLU A 293 3.64 -2.93 -9.35
CA GLU A 293 3.34 -4.17 -10.06
C GLU A 293 2.22 -4.99 -9.38
N VAL A 294 2.23 -5.07 -8.05
CA VAL A 294 1.16 -5.73 -7.29
C VAL A 294 -0.16 -4.98 -7.47
N ALA A 295 -0.14 -3.64 -7.47
CA ALA A 295 -1.33 -2.83 -7.73
C ALA A 295 -1.85 -3.00 -9.15
N LEU A 296 -0.98 -3.11 -10.15
CA LEU A 296 -1.34 -3.41 -11.54
C LEU A 296 -2.04 -4.77 -11.65
N ARG A 297 -1.53 -5.81 -10.96
CA ARG A 297 -2.21 -7.12 -10.87
C ARG A 297 -3.59 -7.00 -10.25
N GLY A 298 -3.71 -6.18 -9.20
CA GLY A 298 -4.99 -5.80 -8.59
C GLY A 298 -6.01 -5.21 -9.56
N MET A 299 -5.57 -4.33 -10.46
CA MET A 299 -6.43 -3.76 -11.51
C MET A 299 -6.78 -4.77 -12.62
N GLN A 300 -6.08 -5.90 -12.71
CA GLN A 300 -6.33 -6.96 -13.69
C GLN A 300 -7.23 -8.08 -13.16
N VAL A 301 -7.60 -8.06 -11.86
CA VAL A 301 -8.44 -9.09 -11.24
C VAL A 301 -9.65 -9.44 -12.10
N ASN A 302 -9.84 -10.73 -12.34
CA ASN A 302 -11.04 -11.28 -12.95
C ASN A 302 -11.41 -12.61 -12.30
N ILE A 303 -12.50 -12.63 -11.52
CA ILE A 303 -12.97 -13.83 -10.83
C ILE A 303 -13.32 -14.99 -11.76
N LEU A 304 -13.70 -14.72 -13.01
CA LEU A 304 -14.04 -15.76 -13.98
C LEU A 304 -12.80 -16.46 -14.55
N ASP A 305 -11.66 -15.77 -14.60
CA ASP A 305 -10.38 -16.31 -15.08
C ASP A 305 -9.54 -16.91 -13.93
N ALA A 306 -10.00 -16.70 -12.69
CA ALA A 306 -9.29 -17.12 -11.49
C ALA A 306 -9.28 -18.64 -11.34
N GLN A 307 -8.15 -19.17 -10.88
CA GLN A 307 -7.88 -20.59 -10.78
C GLN A 307 -8.24 -21.14 -9.40
N ALA A 308 -8.78 -22.36 -9.38
CA ALA A 308 -8.95 -23.15 -8.17
C ALA A 308 -7.99 -24.34 -8.19
N THR A 309 -7.66 -24.89 -7.03
CA THR A 309 -6.91 -26.16 -7.00
C THR A 309 -7.76 -27.30 -7.55
N GLN A 310 -9.05 -27.32 -7.22
CA GLN A 310 -10.00 -28.29 -7.74
C GLN A 310 -10.92 -27.62 -8.77
N PRO A 311 -11.05 -28.16 -10.00
CA PRO A 311 -11.92 -27.58 -11.03
C PRO A 311 -13.38 -27.41 -10.57
N VAL A 312 -13.87 -28.32 -9.72
CA VAL A 312 -15.23 -28.25 -9.16
C VAL A 312 -15.45 -27.00 -8.30
N ASP A 313 -14.44 -26.53 -7.58
CA ASP A 313 -14.52 -25.30 -6.79
C ASP A 313 -14.64 -24.07 -7.70
N GLN A 314 -13.92 -24.07 -8.82
CA GLN A 314 -14.00 -22.99 -9.80
C GLN A 314 -15.42 -22.88 -10.36
N GLU A 315 -16.03 -24.01 -10.72
CA GLU A 315 -17.39 -24.03 -11.23
C GLU A 315 -18.41 -23.58 -10.17
N ARG A 316 -18.26 -24.05 -8.92
CA ARG A 316 -19.12 -23.60 -7.81
C ARG A 316 -19.00 -22.11 -7.55
N ILE A 317 -17.79 -21.58 -7.50
CA ILE A 317 -17.57 -20.14 -7.29
C ILE A 317 -18.16 -19.34 -8.44
N ARG A 318 -17.99 -19.79 -9.69
CA ARG A 318 -18.62 -19.16 -10.85
C ARG A 318 -20.14 -19.14 -10.71
N MET A 319 -20.76 -20.24 -10.30
CA MET A 319 -22.20 -20.30 -10.02
C MET A 319 -22.62 -19.36 -8.88
N TRP A 320 -21.89 -19.35 -7.77
CA TRP A 320 -22.21 -18.53 -6.59
C TRP A 320 -22.08 -17.02 -6.87
N VAL A 321 -21.07 -16.64 -7.63
CA VAL A 321 -20.85 -15.26 -8.06
C VAL A 321 -21.92 -14.85 -9.07
N GLY A 322 -22.19 -15.73 -10.04
CA GLY A 322 -23.22 -15.56 -11.05
C GLY A 322 -23.14 -14.20 -11.75
N SER A 323 -24.26 -13.48 -11.80
CA SER A 323 -24.35 -12.15 -12.41
C SER A 323 -23.55 -11.06 -11.67
N ASN A 324 -23.03 -11.33 -10.47
CA ASN A 324 -22.27 -10.34 -9.69
C ASN A 324 -20.78 -10.28 -10.10
N ALA A 325 -20.30 -11.11 -11.02
CA ALA A 325 -18.88 -11.20 -11.37
C ALA A 325 -18.25 -9.85 -11.74
N ASN A 326 -18.97 -9.04 -12.54
CA ASN A 326 -18.51 -7.71 -12.91
C ASN A 326 -18.42 -6.77 -11.70
N GLN A 327 -19.38 -6.84 -10.78
CA GLN A 327 -19.35 -6.04 -9.54
C GLN A 327 -18.16 -6.44 -8.66
N VAL A 328 -17.90 -7.74 -8.50
CA VAL A 328 -16.74 -8.25 -7.75
C VAL A 328 -15.44 -7.68 -8.30
N ASN A 329 -15.27 -7.85 -9.62
CA ASN A 329 -14.09 -7.40 -10.33
C ASN A 329 -13.92 -5.89 -10.20
N GLN A 330 -14.98 -5.12 -10.42
CA GLN A 330 -14.95 -3.67 -10.32
C GLN A 330 -14.54 -3.22 -8.92
N THR A 331 -15.19 -3.71 -7.86
CA THR A 331 -14.86 -3.25 -6.50
C THR A 331 -13.43 -3.59 -6.09
N LEU A 332 -12.91 -4.76 -6.49
CA LEU A 332 -11.51 -5.09 -6.24
C LEU A 332 -10.56 -4.19 -7.03
N ARG A 333 -10.82 -3.96 -8.32
CA ARG A 333 -9.98 -3.08 -9.16
C ARG A 333 -9.96 -1.65 -8.62
N GLU A 334 -11.09 -1.13 -8.15
CA GLU A 334 -11.20 0.22 -7.56
C GLU A 334 -10.27 0.40 -6.36
N LYS A 335 -10.08 -0.65 -5.54
CA LYS A 335 -9.15 -0.62 -4.40
C LYS A 335 -7.70 -0.40 -4.83
N PHE A 336 -7.32 -0.91 -5.99
CA PHE A 336 -5.96 -0.81 -6.51
C PHE A 336 -5.72 0.39 -7.43
N LEU A 337 -6.78 1.00 -7.97
CA LEU A 337 -6.68 2.09 -8.94
C LEU A 337 -5.82 3.24 -8.42
N SER A 338 -6.16 3.79 -7.25
CA SER A 338 -5.44 4.93 -6.67
C SER A 338 -3.97 4.60 -6.40
N VAL A 339 -3.70 3.37 -5.95
CA VAL A 339 -2.37 2.89 -5.59
C VAL A 339 -1.49 2.65 -6.80
N ALA A 340 -2.07 2.10 -7.88
CA ALA A 340 -1.39 1.87 -9.13
C ALA A 340 -1.01 3.20 -9.80
N LEU A 341 -1.94 4.15 -9.85
CA LEU A 341 -1.69 5.50 -10.39
C LEU A 341 -0.65 6.23 -9.53
N GLN A 342 -0.77 6.20 -8.21
CA GLN A 342 0.19 6.85 -7.34
C GLN A 342 1.59 6.20 -7.45
N GLY A 343 1.65 4.86 -7.46
CA GLY A 343 2.89 4.11 -7.55
C GLY A 343 3.63 4.36 -8.87
N SER A 344 2.91 4.34 -9.99
CA SER A 344 3.49 4.63 -11.32
C SER A 344 3.96 6.07 -11.46
N CYS A 345 3.26 7.06 -10.88
CA CYS A 345 3.79 8.43 -10.82
C CYS A 345 5.04 8.53 -9.95
N LYS A 346 5.14 7.77 -8.84
CA LYS A 346 6.32 7.78 -7.96
C LYS A 346 7.57 7.19 -8.62
N THR A 347 7.42 6.17 -9.47
CA THR A 347 8.56 5.62 -10.22
C THR A 347 9.11 6.66 -11.19
N CYS A 348 8.26 7.55 -11.73
CA CYS A 348 8.61 8.47 -12.81
C CYS A 348 9.16 7.72 -14.03
N ASP A 349 8.62 6.52 -14.27
CA ASP A 349 8.92 5.71 -15.46
C ASP A 349 7.74 5.88 -16.45
N PRO A 350 7.97 6.53 -17.60
CA PRO A 350 6.93 6.78 -18.60
C PRO A 350 6.28 5.51 -19.13
N THR A 351 7.03 4.40 -19.22
CA THR A 351 6.52 3.10 -19.69
C THR A 351 5.55 2.52 -18.67
N ILE A 352 5.92 2.53 -17.39
CA ILE A 352 5.07 2.04 -16.30
C ILE A 352 3.80 2.91 -16.18
N LEU A 353 3.93 4.24 -16.24
CA LEU A 353 2.78 5.14 -16.15
C LEU A 353 1.83 4.95 -17.34
N THR A 354 2.34 4.94 -18.57
CA THR A 354 1.51 4.75 -19.77
C THR A 354 0.73 3.44 -19.70
N ARG A 355 1.41 2.33 -19.39
CA ARG A 355 0.78 1.01 -19.18
C ARG A 355 -0.30 1.05 -18.08
N THR A 356 -0.04 1.80 -17.01
CA THR A 356 -0.99 1.97 -15.90
C THR A 356 -2.23 2.74 -16.36
N LEU A 357 -2.06 3.83 -17.11
CA LEU A 357 -3.17 4.66 -17.63
C LEU A 357 -4.01 3.90 -18.67
N GLU A 358 -3.36 3.16 -19.57
CA GLU A 358 -4.04 2.29 -20.54
C GLU A 358 -4.90 1.24 -19.84
N LEU A 359 -4.31 0.54 -18.86
CA LEU A 359 -5.03 -0.45 -18.08
C LEU A 359 -6.19 0.20 -17.31
N ALA A 360 -5.96 1.34 -16.66
CA ALA A 360 -7.01 2.05 -15.93
C ALA A 360 -8.16 2.48 -16.87
N CYS A 361 -7.86 3.08 -18.02
CA CYS A 361 -8.86 3.51 -19.00
C CYS A 361 -9.59 2.33 -19.67
N SER A 362 -8.99 1.13 -19.70
CA SER A 362 -9.67 -0.09 -20.17
C SER A 362 -10.67 -0.66 -19.15
N ARG A 363 -10.56 -0.29 -17.87
CA ARG A 363 -11.38 -0.81 -16.78
C ARG A 363 -12.36 0.21 -16.20
N PHE A 364 -12.04 1.50 -16.33
CA PHE A 364 -12.79 2.61 -15.78
C PHE A 364 -13.07 3.64 -16.85
N SER A 365 -14.12 4.45 -16.65
CA SER A 365 -14.30 5.62 -17.51
C SER A 365 -13.09 6.55 -17.36
N ARG A 366 -12.70 7.18 -18.48
CA ARG A 366 -11.60 8.15 -18.50
C ARG A 366 -11.79 9.25 -17.43
N GLN A 367 -13.03 9.69 -17.21
CA GLN A 367 -13.35 10.69 -16.18
C GLN A 367 -13.03 10.20 -14.77
N VAL A 368 -13.37 8.96 -14.41
CA VAL A 368 -13.02 8.38 -13.09
C VAL A 368 -11.50 8.32 -12.89
N VAL A 369 -10.75 7.99 -13.94
CA VAL A 369 -9.28 7.99 -13.89
C VAL A 369 -8.75 9.40 -13.66
N ILE A 370 -9.23 10.39 -14.42
CA ILE A 370 -8.85 11.81 -14.28
C ILE A 370 -9.16 12.33 -12.87
N ASP A 371 -10.36 12.08 -12.36
CA ASP A 371 -10.77 12.54 -11.03
C ASP A 371 -9.91 11.90 -9.94
N THR A 372 -9.58 10.61 -10.08
CA THR A 372 -8.64 9.93 -9.17
C THR A 372 -7.26 10.58 -9.22
N LEU A 373 -6.73 10.88 -10.40
CA LEU A 373 -5.42 11.55 -10.55
C LEU A 373 -5.40 12.94 -9.89
N HIS A 374 -6.49 13.71 -10.00
CA HIS A 374 -6.61 14.99 -9.30
C HIS A 374 -6.68 14.82 -7.79
N ASP A 375 -7.42 13.81 -7.30
CA ASP A 375 -7.52 13.55 -5.87
C ASP A 375 -6.20 13.11 -5.24
N LEU A 376 -5.41 12.36 -6.01
CA LEU A 376 -4.05 11.94 -5.69
C LEU A 376 -3.02 13.08 -5.73
N GLN A 377 -3.35 14.20 -6.38
CA GLN A 377 -2.43 15.29 -6.65
C GLN A 377 -1.13 14.81 -7.34
N VAL A 378 -1.26 13.99 -8.38
CA VAL A 378 -0.10 13.35 -9.04
C VAL A 378 0.97 14.31 -9.54
N ALA A 379 0.62 15.56 -9.84
CA ALA A 379 1.58 16.61 -10.18
C ALA A 379 2.62 16.84 -9.06
N VAL A 380 2.20 16.82 -7.79
CA VAL A 380 3.13 16.91 -6.64
C VAL A 380 4.12 15.75 -6.67
N ILE A 381 3.62 14.56 -7.00
CA ILE A 381 4.37 13.33 -6.94
C ILE A 381 5.43 13.30 -8.04
N LEU A 382 5.05 13.65 -9.27
CA LEU A 382 5.95 13.69 -10.42
C LEU A 382 7.04 14.75 -10.24
N PHE A 383 6.68 15.96 -9.81
CA PHE A 383 7.62 17.10 -9.78
C PHE A 383 8.37 17.26 -8.46
N ASN A 384 8.29 16.26 -7.57
CA ASN A 384 9.08 16.26 -6.34
C ASN A 384 10.52 15.76 -6.55
N LYS A 385 10.83 15.14 -7.70
CA LYS A 385 12.20 14.79 -8.06
C LYS A 385 12.96 16.04 -8.56
N ARG A 386 14.26 16.11 -8.32
CA ARG A 386 15.12 17.21 -8.83
C ARG A 386 15.35 17.04 -10.34
N ASN A 387 15.96 18.05 -10.98
CA ASN A 387 16.14 18.21 -12.43
C ASN A 387 16.63 16.97 -13.18
N GLU A 388 17.36 16.06 -12.53
CA GLU A 388 17.90 14.83 -13.13
C GLU A 388 16.88 13.92 -13.82
N ALA A 389 15.58 14.09 -13.56
CA ALA A 389 14.49 13.31 -14.16
C ALA A 389 13.48 14.17 -14.96
N ASP A 390 13.87 15.35 -15.46
CA ASP A 390 12.93 16.24 -16.17
C ASP A 390 12.38 15.61 -17.46
N LEU A 391 13.22 14.94 -18.26
CA LEU A 391 12.76 14.31 -19.50
C LEU A 391 11.71 13.21 -19.24
N GLU A 392 11.97 12.35 -18.25
CA GLU A 392 11.01 11.32 -17.83
C GLU A 392 9.75 11.94 -17.22
N SER A 393 9.89 13.02 -16.46
CA SER A 393 8.76 13.78 -15.88
C SER A 393 7.91 14.40 -16.99
N ALA A 394 8.52 14.93 -18.04
CA ALA A 394 7.86 15.53 -19.19
C ALA A 394 7.09 14.45 -19.97
N GLN A 395 7.70 13.29 -20.21
CA GLN A 395 7.04 12.15 -20.86
C GLN A 395 5.87 11.61 -20.03
N CYS A 396 6.03 11.51 -18.70
CA CYS A 396 4.94 11.16 -17.79
C CYS A 396 3.80 12.19 -17.84
N THR A 397 4.14 13.47 -17.83
CA THR A 397 3.17 14.58 -17.90
C THR A 397 2.40 14.55 -19.21
N LYS A 398 3.08 14.29 -20.32
CA LYS A 398 2.44 14.12 -21.63
C LYS A 398 1.43 12.97 -21.61
N ALA A 399 1.80 11.82 -21.05
CA ALA A 399 0.88 10.69 -20.91
C ALA A 399 -0.38 11.02 -20.08
N LEU A 400 -0.25 11.86 -19.04
CA LEU A 400 -1.40 12.36 -18.29
C LEU A 400 -2.28 13.29 -19.14
N VAL A 401 -1.68 14.25 -19.85
CA VAL A 401 -2.40 15.19 -20.72
C VAL A 401 -3.14 14.45 -21.85
N ASP A 402 -2.51 13.44 -22.45
CA ASP A 402 -3.08 12.66 -23.55
C ASP A 402 -4.37 11.93 -23.15
N ILE A 403 -4.54 11.59 -21.87
CA ILE A 403 -5.79 11.03 -21.35
C ILE A 403 -6.82 12.08 -20.91
N GLY A 404 -6.53 13.38 -21.10
CA GLY A 404 -7.41 14.50 -20.76
C GLY A 404 -7.20 15.08 -19.36
N TRP A 405 -6.07 14.83 -18.71
CA TRP A 405 -5.75 15.45 -17.43
C TRP A 405 -5.53 16.97 -17.62
N ASN A 406 -6.23 17.78 -16.81
CA ASN A 406 -6.20 19.25 -16.96
C ASN A 406 -5.10 19.89 -16.08
N PRO A 407 -4.05 20.50 -16.68
CA PRO A 407 -2.97 21.12 -15.92
C PRO A 407 -3.37 22.38 -15.15
N ASN A 408 -4.53 22.98 -15.47
CA ASN A 408 -5.04 24.18 -14.82
C ASN A 408 -5.95 23.90 -13.63
N LYS A 409 -6.29 22.63 -13.35
CA LYS A 409 -7.13 22.30 -12.20
C LYS A 409 -6.36 22.62 -10.92
N PRO A 410 -6.88 23.51 -10.04
CA PRO A 410 -6.15 23.95 -8.88
C PRO A 410 -5.84 22.78 -7.94
N MET A 411 -4.62 22.77 -7.43
CA MET A 411 -4.22 21.83 -6.39
C MET A 411 -4.93 22.18 -5.08
N LYS A 412 -5.08 21.21 -4.16
CA LYS A 412 -5.80 21.46 -2.90
C LYS A 412 -5.10 22.61 -2.15
N PRO A 413 -5.84 23.62 -1.63
CA PRO A 413 -5.27 24.86 -1.08
C PRO A 413 -4.23 24.63 0.03
N GLU A 414 -4.39 23.53 0.77
CA GLU A 414 -3.55 23.09 1.88
C GLU A 414 -2.07 22.90 1.51
N MET A 415 -1.77 22.68 0.23
CA MET A 415 -0.43 22.27 -0.18
C MET A 415 0.58 23.40 -0.32
N LEU A 416 0.18 24.68 -0.36
CA LEU A 416 1.06 25.86 -0.57
C LEU A 416 2.03 25.81 -1.78
N LEU A 417 2.10 24.70 -2.52
CA LEU A 417 3.06 24.45 -3.61
C LEU A 417 2.69 25.14 -4.92
N GLY A 418 1.46 25.67 -5.01
CA GLY A 418 0.96 26.46 -6.12
C GLY A 418 0.42 25.65 -7.29
N SER A 419 0.33 26.27 -8.47
CA SER A 419 -0.11 25.57 -9.69
C SER A 419 0.93 24.54 -10.14
N THR A 420 0.48 23.56 -10.92
CA THR A 420 1.34 22.56 -11.59
C THR A 420 2.46 23.22 -12.41
N LEU A 421 2.13 24.27 -13.17
CA LEU A 421 3.09 25.04 -13.96
C LEU A 421 4.13 25.73 -13.08
N CYS A 422 3.71 26.36 -11.97
CA CYS A 422 4.62 26.98 -11.03
C CYS A 422 5.59 25.95 -10.41
N MET A 423 5.10 24.74 -10.09
CA MET A 423 5.93 23.68 -9.54
C MET A 423 7.02 23.24 -10.51
N ALA A 424 6.69 23.00 -11.78
CA ALA A 424 7.65 22.59 -12.80
C ALA A 424 8.75 23.67 -12.97
N ILE A 425 8.36 24.94 -13.10
CA ILE A 425 9.32 26.07 -13.22
C ILE A 425 10.21 26.18 -11.98
N ARG A 426 9.63 26.13 -10.77
CA ARG A 426 10.39 26.24 -9.51
C ARG A 426 11.39 25.09 -9.31
N ARG A 427 11.16 23.97 -9.98
CA ARG A 427 12.01 22.78 -9.95
C ARG A 427 12.94 22.71 -11.15
N GLU A 428 13.01 23.78 -11.96
CA GLU A 428 13.84 23.84 -13.18
C GLU A 428 13.57 22.65 -14.12
N GLN A 429 12.31 22.21 -14.15
CA GLN A 429 11.81 21.13 -15.01
C GLN A 429 11.24 21.74 -16.30
N TYR A 430 12.13 22.19 -17.17
CA TYR A 430 11.81 22.98 -18.34
C TYR A 430 11.13 22.18 -19.45
N GLU A 431 11.52 20.92 -19.67
CA GLU A 431 10.83 20.04 -20.63
C GLU A 431 9.40 19.77 -20.16
N THR A 432 9.23 19.51 -18.87
CA THR A 432 7.90 19.38 -18.25
C THR A 432 7.10 20.67 -18.43
N THR A 433 7.72 21.83 -18.23
CA THR A 433 7.09 23.15 -18.40
C THR A 433 6.62 23.35 -19.84
N ARG A 434 7.42 22.98 -20.85
CA ARG A 434 7.01 23.01 -22.27
C ARG A 434 5.77 22.14 -22.51
N VAL A 435 5.80 20.89 -22.06
CA VAL A 435 4.65 19.97 -22.20
C VAL A 435 3.38 20.55 -21.56
N LEU A 436 3.50 21.19 -20.38
CA LEU A 436 2.36 21.83 -19.72
C LEU A 436 1.82 23.02 -20.52
N LEU A 437 2.70 23.89 -21.02
CA LEU A 437 2.30 25.06 -21.83
C LEU A 437 1.65 24.64 -23.15
N ASP A 438 2.20 23.64 -23.83
CA ASP A 438 1.65 23.04 -25.05
C ASP A 438 0.28 22.39 -24.78
N ALA A 439 0.10 21.82 -23.60
CA ALA A 439 -1.18 21.29 -23.12
C ALA A 439 -2.20 22.36 -22.70
N GLY A 440 -1.87 23.65 -22.88
CA GLY A 440 -2.75 24.76 -22.54
C GLY A 440 -2.74 25.14 -21.06
N ALA A 441 -1.67 24.84 -20.32
CA ALA A 441 -1.47 25.44 -18.99
C ALA A 441 -1.49 26.97 -19.13
N ASP A 442 -2.30 27.63 -18.30
CA ASP A 442 -2.53 29.07 -18.36
C ASP A 442 -1.71 29.78 -17.27
N PRO A 443 -0.67 30.54 -17.65
CA PRO A 443 0.09 31.34 -16.70
C PRO A 443 -0.74 32.39 -15.94
N ASN A 444 -1.92 32.79 -16.44
CA ASN A 444 -2.73 33.82 -15.80
C ASN A 444 -3.47 33.35 -14.54
N ILE A 445 -3.56 32.04 -14.31
CA ILE A 445 -4.14 31.48 -13.08
C ILE A 445 -3.15 31.50 -11.90
N LEU A 446 -1.89 31.88 -12.16
CA LEU A 446 -0.84 31.94 -11.16
C LEU A 446 -1.15 33.01 -10.12
N ARG A 447 -1.00 32.65 -8.84
CA ARG A 447 -1.12 33.62 -7.74
C ARG A 447 0.04 34.62 -7.79
N PRO A 448 -0.11 35.85 -7.26
CA PRO A 448 1.00 36.83 -7.21
C PRO A 448 2.29 36.27 -6.59
N SER A 449 2.18 35.42 -5.56
CA SER A 449 3.33 34.75 -4.94
C SER A 449 4.01 33.73 -5.87
N GLU A 450 3.25 33.07 -6.74
CA GLU A 450 3.77 32.12 -7.73
C GLU A 450 4.41 32.85 -8.91
N LEU A 451 3.78 33.94 -9.35
CA LEU A 451 4.34 34.81 -10.38
C LEU A 451 5.68 35.39 -9.94
N PHE A 452 5.80 35.83 -8.68
CA PHE A 452 7.07 36.29 -8.12
C PHE A 452 8.14 35.20 -8.16
N LEU A 453 7.81 33.95 -7.82
CA LEU A 453 8.75 32.84 -7.91
C LEU A 453 9.20 32.56 -9.34
N ILE A 454 8.29 32.68 -10.31
CA ILE A 454 8.60 32.51 -11.73
C ILE A 454 9.50 33.65 -12.22
N VAL A 455 9.23 34.90 -11.83
CA VAL A 455 10.12 36.05 -12.12
C VAL A 455 11.53 35.78 -11.58
N CYS A 456 11.65 35.31 -10.34
CA CYS A 456 12.95 34.97 -9.78
C CYS A 456 13.65 33.84 -10.55
N ALA A 457 12.90 32.84 -11.03
CA ALA A 457 13.46 31.76 -11.85
C ALA A 457 13.95 32.26 -13.22
N THR A 458 13.22 33.19 -13.86
CA THR A 458 13.59 33.76 -15.16
C THR A 458 14.85 34.64 -15.11
N LEU A 459 15.25 35.13 -13.93
CA LEU A 459 16.48 35.91 -13.75
C LEU A 459 17.74 35.03 -13.66
N GLY A 460 17.60 33.70 -13.59
CA GLY A 460 18.75 32.80 -13.61
C GLY A 460 19.32 32.64 -15.02
N ASP A 461 20.65 32.62 -15.13
CA ASP A 461 21.37 32.50 -16.42
C ASP A 461 21.00 31.25 -17.24
N ASP A 462 20.49 30.20 -16.57
CA ASP A 462 20.12 28.92 -17.16
C ASP A 462 18.64 28.81 -17.57
N PHE A 463 17.86 29.90 -17.50
CA PHE A 463 16.44 29.85 -17.85
C PHE A 463 16.22 29.83 -19.38
N PRO A 464 15.45 28.87 -19.94
CA PRO A 464 15.26 28.80 -21.39
C PRO A 464 14.48 30.01 -21.95
N GLN A 465 15.10 30.76 -22.86
CA GLN A 465 14.52 31.95 -23.50
C GLN A 465 13.18 31.69 -24.20
N GLU A 466 12.99 30.48 -24.73
CA GLU A 466 11.73 30.07 -25.37
C GLU A 466 10.56 30.07 -24.37
N ILE A 467 10.78 29.52 -23.17
CA ILE A 467 9.78 29.49 -22.09
C ILE A 467 9.54 30.91 -21.59
N GLU A 468 10.61 31.71 -21.47
CA GLU A 468 10.50 33.11 -21.03
C GLU A 468 9.64 33.92 -21.99
N THR A 469 9.85 33.73 -23.29
CA THR A 469 9.08 34.40 -24.35
C THR A 469 7.60 34.04 -24.24
N ILE A 470 7.27 32.75 -24.12
CA ILE A 470 5.88 32.27 -23.97
C ILE A 470 5.22 32.86 -22.72
N LEU A 471 5.94 32.87 -21.59
CA LEU A 471 5.44 33.43 -20.34
C LEU A 471 5.23 34.95 -20.46
N CYS A 472 6.17 35.67 -21.09
CA CYS A 472 6.06 37.11 -21.30
C CYS A 472 4.87 37.48 -22.20
N GLU A 473 4.65 36.73 -23.27
CA GLU A 473 3.52 36.92 -24.18
C GLU A 473 2.18 36.66 -23.49
N LYS A 474 2.07 35.55 -22.75
CA LYS A 474 0.79 35.12 -22.14
C LYS A 474 0.43 35.88 -20.88
N VAL A 475 1.41 36.27 -20.07
CA VAL A 475 1.17 36.90 -18.76
C VAL A 475 1.02 38.41 -18.89
N GLY A 476 1.65 39.07 -19.87
CA GLY A 476 1.61 40.54 -20.07
C GLY A 476 2.12 41.40 -18.88
N ILE A 477 2.29 40.79 -17.71
CA ILE A 477 2.58 41.38 -16.40
C ILE A 477 4.04 41.14 -16.01
N LEU A 478 4.73 40.13 -16.57
CA LEU A 478 6.17 39.91 -16.29
C LEU A 478 6.99 41.18 -16.57
N LYS A 479 6.73 41.86 -17.70
CA LYS A 479 7.33 43.17 -18.01
C LYS A 479 6.93 44.29 -17.02
N LYS A 480 5.73 44.25 -16.42
CA LYS A 480 5.26 45.28 -15.47
C LYS A 480 5.74 45.04 -14.04
N CYS A 481 5.83 43.79 -13.59
CA CYS A 481 6.34 43.42 -12.27
C CYS A 481 7.86 43.57 -12.17
N VAL A 482 8.60 43.20 -13.22
CA VAL A 482 10.06 43.42 -13.28
C VAL A 482 10.37 44.92 -13.22
N VAL A 483 9.63 45.75 -13.98
CA VAL A 483 9.77 47.22 -13.92
C VAL A 483 9.32 47.79 -12.57
N GLY A 484 8.26 47.26 -11.94
CA GLY A 484 7.83 47.69 -10.61
C GLY A 484 8.82 47.33 -9.49
N CYS A 485 9.41 46.14 -9.52
CA CYS A 485 10.41 45.70 -8.53
C CYS A 485 11.78 46.34 -8.74
N LEU A 486 12.21 46.61 -9.98
CA LEU A 486 13.48 47.29 -10.27
C LEU A 486 13.41 48.81 -10.08
N PHE A 487 12.26 49.45 -10.33
CA PHE A 487 12.16 50.91 -10.34
C PHE A 487 11.28 51.52 -9.22
N GLY A 488 10.63 50.75 -8.35
CA GLY A 488 9.80 51.36 -7.30
C GLY A 488 9.46 50.46 -6.11
N CYS A 489 10.32 50.43 -5.08
CA CYS A 489 9.90 50.47 -3.67
C CYS A 489 11.10 50.50 -2.68
N LEU A 490 11.45 51.71 -2.20
CA LEU A 490 12.16 51.90 -0.93
C LEU A 490 11.44 51.34 0.33
N PRO A 491 10.14 50.95 0.32
CA PRO A 491 9.55 50.17 1.42
C PRO A 491 9.68 48.63 1.30
N CYS A 492 10.20 48.09 0.18
CA CYS A 492 10.28 46.63 -0.02
C CYS A 492 11.37 45.95 0.81
N THR A 493 12.32 46.68 1.40
CA THR A 493 13.33 46.12 2.30
C THR A 493 12.70 45.44 3.53
N MET A 494 11.54 45.89 4.01
CA MET A 494 10.82 45.21 5.09
C MET A 494 10.11 43.92 4.63
N CYS A 495 9.54 43.87 3.42
CA CYS A 495 8.94 42.65 2.89
C CYS A 495 10.00 41.62 2.46
N CYS A 496 11.12 42.07 1.89
CA CYS A 496 12.26 41.21 1.55
C CYS A 496 12.98 40.69 2.80
N MET A 497 13.02 41.44 3.91
CA MET A 497 13.49 40.92 5.19
C MET A 497 12.52 39.89 5.77
N PHE A 498 11.20 40.10 5.73
CA PHE A 498 10.24 39.08 6.20
C PHE A 498 10.20 37.82 5.32
N CYS A 499 10.23 37.93 3.99
CA CYS A 499 10.28 36.79 3.07
C CYS A 499 11.66 36.11 3.04
N GLY A 500 12.75 36.88 3.17
CA GLY A 500 14.11 36.35 3.28
C GLY A 500 14.32 35.59 4.58
N HIS A 501 13.75 36.06 5.70
CA HIS A 501 13.76 35.33 6.97
C HIS A 501 12.90 34.06 6.90
N TYR A 502 11.74 34.10 6.24
CA TYR A 502 10.87 32.92 6.03
C TYR A 502 11.49 31.88 5.07
N CYS A 503 12.17 32.31 4.01
CA CYS A 503 12.85 31.42 3.05
C CYS A 503 14.16 30.83 3.59
N SER A 504 14.92 31.59 4.39
CA SER A 504 16.13 31.08 5.04
C SER A 504 15.83 30.10 6.19
N LEU A 505 14.66 30.21 6.83
CA LEU A 505 14.14 29.21 7.79
C LEU A 505 13.66 27.92 7.12
N LEU A 506 13.24 27.94 5.85
CA LEU A 506 12.65 26.79 5.15
C LEU A 506 13.61 26.08 4.17
N ASN A 507 14.57 26.79 3.57
CA ASN A 507 15.55 26.18 2.65
C ASN A 507 16.85 27.02 2.51
N PRO A 508 17.87 26.78 3.35
CA PRO A 508 19.11 27.59 3.41
C PRO A 508 19.94 27.60 2.12
N CYS A 509 19.86 26.54 1.31
CA CYS A 509 20.62 26.43 0.06
C CYS A 509 20.09 27.37 -1.03
N TYR A 510 18.77 27.58 -1.08
CA TYR A 510 18.14 28.47 -2.06
C TYR A 510 18.44 29.94 -1.76
N ALA A 511 18.41 30.33 -0.48
CA ALA A 511 18.84 31.65 -0.05
C ALA A 511 20.31 31.92 -0.44
N ARG A 512 21.20 30.94 -0.29
CA ARG A 512 22.63 31.08 -0.60
C ARG A 512 22.92 31.30 -2.08
N ASN A 513 22.19 30.63 -2.98
CA ASN A 513 22.40 30.78 -4.42
C ASN A 513 21.82 32.10 -4.94
N ASN A 514 20.64 32.51 -4.45
CA ASN A 514 20.07 33.82 -4.78
C ASN A 514 20.92 34.97 -4.25
N PHE A 515 21.49 34.85 -3.03
CA PHE A 515 22.39 35.87 -2.49
C PHE A 515 23.70 35.97 -3.29
N ARG A 516 24.21 34.86 -3.83
CA ARG A 516 25.41 34.86 -4.69
C ARG A 516 25.16 35.49 -6.06
N SER A 517 23.99 35.24 -6.65
CA SER A 517 23.59 35.86 -7.92
C SER A 517 23.37 37.38 -7.73
N LEU A 518 22.71 37.78 -6.63
CA LEU A 518 22.49 39.19 -6.29
C LEU A 518 23.79 39.96 -5.97
N ILE A 519 24.80 39.29 -5.40
CA ILE A 519 26.12 39.88 -5.16
C ILE A 519 26.90 40.02 -6.48
N ARG A 520 26.84 39.03 -7.37
CA ARG A 520 27.53 39.09 -8.68
C ARG A 520 26.96 40.19 -9.57
N SER A 521 25.65 40.43 -9.54
CA SER A 521 25.03 41.54 -10.28
C SER A 521 25.37 42.93 -9.72
N TYR A 522 26.01 43.02 -8.55
CA TYR A 522 26.43 44.28 -7.93
C TYR A 522 27.94 44.57 -8.10
N ASP A 523 28.73 43.61 -8.58
CA ASP A 523 30.17 43.78 -8.84
C ASP A 523 30.47 44.19 -10.30
N ASP A 524 29.47 44.15 -11.19
CA ASP A 524 29.60 44.48 -12.64
C ASP A 524 28.89 45.80 -13.06
N ASP A 525 28.35 46.58 -12.12
CA ASP A 525 27.84 47.97 -12.28
C ASP A 525 28.48 48.88 -11.21
#